data_AF-A0A0P9N414-F1
#
_entry.id   AF-A0A0P9N414-F1
#
_cell.length_a   1.000
_cell.length_b   1.000
_cell.length_c   1.000
_cell.angle_alpha   90.00
_cell.angle_beta   90.00
_cell.angle_gamma   90.00
#
_symmetry.space_group_name_H-M   'P 1'
#
loop_
_entity.id
_entity.type
_entity.pdbx_description
1 polymer ?
#
loop_
_entity_poly.entity_id
_entity_poly.type
_entity_poly.pdbx_seq_one_letter_code
_entity_poly.pdbx_strand_id
1 'polypeptide(L)'
;MGRARRGRTHKDFPMTEDERYEAGMQVRRAVLGDAHVDNSLSKLTPFNEEFQEMITRHAWGDIWTRPGLPRHTRSLITIAMLIGMNREGELRLHL
;
A
#
# COMPACT_ATOMS: atom_id res chain seq x y z
N MET A 1 8.20 39.64 8.96
CA MET A 1 9.01 38.40 8.96
C MET A 1 8.15 37.24 8.45
N GLY A 2 8.29 36.90 7.17
CA GLY A 2 7.42 35.94 6.49
C GLY A 2 7.84 34.48 6.71
N ARG A 3 6.88 33.62 7.08
CA ARG A 3 6.99 32.18 6.87
C ARG A 3 6.33 31.85 5.53
N ALA A 4 7.16 31.67 4.52
CA ALA A 4 6.75 31.11 3.24
C ALA A 4 6.13 29.71 3.48
N ARG A 5 4.84 29.56 3.19
CA ARG A 5 4.23 28.24 2.99
C ARG A 5 4.91 27.63 1.77
N ARG A 6 5.81 26.66 1.96
CA ARG A 6 6.39 25.90 0.84
C ARG A 6 5.25 25.30 0.04
N GLY A 7 5.19 25.72 -1.22
CA GLY A 7 4.15 25.36 -2.17
C GLY A 7 4.08 23.86 -2.38
N ARG A 8 2.85 23.36 -2.43
CA ARG A 8 2.53 22.02 -2.90
C ARG A 8 2.75 22.03 -4.42
N THR A 9 3.91 21.62 -4.90
CA THR A 9 4.11 21.39 -6.34
C THR A 9 3.51 20.02 -6.68
N HIS A 10 2.18 19.97 -6.85
CA HIS A 10 1.51 18.81 -7.45
C HIS A 10 1.67 18.92 -8.98
N LYS A 11 2.90 18.72 -9.47
CA LYS A 11 3.22 18.72 -10.90
C LYS A 11 3.56 17.33 -11.43
N ASP A 12 2.98 16.31 -10.81
CA ASP A 12 3.01 14.95 -11.34
C ASP A 12 1.66 14.71 -12.02
N PHE A 13 1.70 14.34 -13.29
CA PHE A 13 0.51 13.77 -13.94
C PHE A 13 0.02 12.61 -13.07
N PRO A 14 -1.30 12.46 -12.87
CA PRO A 14 -1.82 11.34 -12.09
C PRO A 14 -1.34 10.04 -12.72
N MET A 15 -0.72 9.15 -11.93
CA MET A 15 -0.30 7.82 -12.39
C MET A 15 -1.48 7.11 -13.07
N THR A 16 -1.20 6.40 -14.16
CA THR A 16 -2.18 5.51 -14.79
C THR A 16 -2.55 4.37 -13.83
N GLU A 17 -3.61 3.63 -14.16
CA GLU A 17 -4.00 2.48 -13.35
C GLU A 17 -2.92 1.39 -13.35
N ASP A 18 -2.29 1.14 -14.49
CA ASP A 18 -1.18 0.19 -14.63
C ASP A 18 0.03 0.62 -13.79
N GLU A 19 0.40 1.90 -13.83
CA GLU A 19 1.50 2.44 -13.01
C GLU A 19 1.22 2.29 -11.51
N ARG A 20 -0.02 2.52 -11.07
CA ARG A 20 -0.43 2.30 -9.67
C ARG A 20 -0.37 0.82 -9.31
N TYR A 21 -0.80 -0.06 -10.21
CA TYR A 21 -0.78 -1.50 -9.97
C TYR A 21 0.67 -1.98 -9.79
N GLU A 22 1.57 -1.60 -10.69
CA GLU A 22 2.98 -1.98 -10.62
C GLU A 22 3.68 -1.43 -9.38
N ALA A 23 3.48 -0.14 -9.06
CA ALA A 23 4.01 0.45 -7.84
C ALA A 23 3.43 -0.25 -6.58
N GLY A 24 2.14 -0.59 -6.61
CA GLY A 24 1.47 -1.32 -5.57
C GLY A 24 2.03 -2.72 -5.38
N MET A 25 2.29 -3.45 -6.45
CA MET A 25 2.92 -4.78 -6.42
C MET A 25 4.31 -4.74 -5.79
N GLN A 26 5.13 -3.75 -6.16
CA GLN A 26 6.46 -3.58 -5.57
C GLN A 26 6.38 -3.37 -4.06
N VAL A 27 5.50 -2.48 -3.58
CA VAL A 27 5.33 -2.23 -2.16
C VAL A 27 4.73 -3.44 -1.44
N ARG A 28 3.69 -4.05 -1.99
CA ARG A 28 3.01 -5.22 -1.41
C ARG A 28 3.99 -6.35 -1.19
N ARG A 29 4.84 -6.67 -2.17
CA ARG A 29 5.92 -7.67 -2.05
C ARG A 29 6.95 -7.27 -1.02
N ALA A 30 7.36 -6.01 -1.00
CA ALA A 30 8.34 -5.53 -0.03
C ALA A 30 7.84 -5.51 1.42
N VAL A 31 6.52 -5.56 1.65
CA VAL A 31 5.90 -5.59 2.99
C VAL A 31 5.47 -7.00 3.40
N LEU A 32 4.81 -7.75 2.51
CA LEU A 32 4.25 -9.08 2.82
C LEU A 32 5.17 -10.24 2.42
N GLY A 33 6.20 -9.97 1.62
CA GLY A 33 7.11 -10.97 1.07
C GLY A 33 6.57 -11.64 -0.20
N ASP A 34 7.49 -12.06 -1.08
CA ASP A 34 7.14 -12.65 -2.37
C ASP A 34 6.29 -13.91 -2.24
N ALA A 35 6.66 -14.82 -1.34
CA ALA A 35 5.94 -16.08 -1.14
C ALA A 35 4.46 -15.86 -0.75
N HIS A 36 4.16 -14.85 0.07
CA HIS A 36 2.79 -14.52 0.43
C HIS A 36 2.02 -13.99 -0.78
N VAL A 37 2.62 -13.04 -1.51
CA VAL A 37 1.99 -12.42 -2.68
C VAL A 37 1.75 -13.44 -3.78
N ASP A 38 2.72 -14.30 -4.08
CA ASP A 38 2.59 -15.35 -5.08
C ASP A 38 1.49 -16.35 -4.72
N ASN A 39 1.39 -16.75 -3.45
CA ASN A 39 0.29 -17.60 -2.96
C ASN A 39 -1.08 -16.89 -3.00
N SER A 40 -1.12 -15.56 -2.83
CA SER A 40 -2.36 -14.79 -3.01
C SER A 40 -2.77 -14.74 -4.47
N LEU A 41 -1.81 -14.56 -5.39
CA LEU A 41 -2.07 -14.49 -6.83
C LEU A 41 -2.44 -15.86 -7.42
N SER A 42 -1.86 -16.95 -6.92
CA SER A 42 -2.21 -18.31 -7.36
C SER A 42 -3.63 -18.75 -6.96
N LYS A 43 -4.26 -18.03 -6.03
CA LYS A 43 -5.62 -18.26 -5.54
C LYS A 43 -6.64 -17.29 -6.14
N LEU A 44 -6.27 -16.58 -7.19
CA LEU A 44 -7.21 -15.74 -7.92
C LEU A 44 -8.28 -16.59 -8.59
N THR A 45 -9.48 -16.02 -8.62
CA THR A 45 -10.69 -16.58 -9.21
C THR A 45 -11.45 -15.43 -9.86
N PRO A 46 -12.36 -15.69 -10.81
CA PRO A 46 -13.19 -14.64 -11.40
C PRO A 46 -14.01 -13.85 -10.37
N PHE A 47 -14.29 -14.45 -9.20
CA PHE A 47 -15.02 -13.78 -8.13
C PHE A 47 -14.17 -12.75 -7.35
N ASN A 48 -12.87 -12.97 -7.19
CA ASN A 48 -12.01 -12.15 -6.32
C ASN A 48 -10.91 -11.37 -7.07
N GLU A 49 -10.79 -11.54 -8.39
CA GLU A 49 -9.74 -10.90 -9.18
C GLU A 49 -9.81 -9.37 -9.12
N GLU A 50 -10.99 -8.80 -9.36
CA GLU A 50 -11.20 -7.35 -9.33
C GLU A 50 -10.91 -6.78 -7.93
N PHE A 51 -11.26 -7.51 -6.87
CA PHE A 51 -10.97 -7.12 -5.50
C PHE A 51 -9.46 -7.11 -5.21
N GLN A 52 -8.71 -8.11 -5.68
CA GLN A 52 -7.26 -8.18 -5.52
C GLN A 52 -6.54 -7.11 -6.33
N GLU A 53 -7.04 -6.80 -7.52
CA GLU A 53 -6.51 -5.73 -8.36
C GLU A 53 -6.76 -4.37 -7.70
N MET A 54 -7.98 -4.13 -7.23
CA MET A 54 -8.37 -2.90 -6.53
C MET A 54 -7.57 -2.71 -5.23
N ILE A 55 -7.35 -3.75 -4.42
CA ILE A 55 -6.44 -3.67 -3.26
C ILE A 55 -5.03 -3.29 -3.69
N THR A 56 -4.52 -3.90 -4.76
CA THR A 56 -3.16 -3.68 -5.24
C THR A 56 -2.96 -2.24 -5.72
N ARG A 57 -3.89 -1.72 -6.54
CA ARG A 57 -3.85 -0.32 -6.99
C ARG A 57 -4.08 0.66 -5.85
N HIS A 58 -5.12 0.45 -5.03
CA HIS A 58 -5.55 1.46 -4.09
C HIS A 58 -4.78 1.43 -2.76
N ALA A 59 -4.78 0.30 -2.06
CA ALA A 59 -4.10 0.22 -0.78
C ALA A 59 -2.59 0.37 -1.00
N TRP A 60 -2.02 -0.47 -1.85
CA TRP A 60 -0.57 -0.51 -2.03
C TRP A 60 -0.06 0.57 -2.99
N GLY A 61 -0.74 0.77 -4.12
CA GLY A 61 -0.32 1.68 -5.19
C GLY A 61 -0.63 3.16 -4.97
N ASP A 62 -1.69 3.50 -4.22
CA ASP A 62 -2.00 4.90 -3.86
C ASP A 62 -1.57 5.23 -2.44
N ILE A 63 -2.07 4.50 -1.44
CA ILE A 63 -1.95 4.93 -0.04
C ILE A 63 -0.53 4.73 0.48
N TRP A 64 0.10 3.59 0.18
CA TRP A 64 1.44 3.30 0.66
C TRP A 64 2.56 3.99 -0.14
N THR A 65 2.34 4.34 -1.41
CA THR A 65 3.30 5.10 -2.24
C THR A 65 3.27 6.61 -2.00
N ARG A 66 2.22 7.13 -1.35
CA ARG A 66 2.08 8.57 -1.08
C ARG A 66 3.37 9.15 -0.45
N PRO A 67 3.83 10.34 -0.89
CA PRO A 67 4.96 10.99 -0.28
C PRO A 67 4.64 11.46 1.15
N GLY A 68 5.68 11.70 1.94
CA GLY A 68 5.59 12.36 3.26
C GLY A 68 5.80 11.45 4.47
N LEU A 69 5.60 10.14 4.34
CA LEU A 69 5.93 9.16 5.38
C LEU A 69 6.81 8.04 4.83
N PRO A 70 7.97 7.75 5.45
CA PRO A 70 8.78 6.58 5.10
C PRO A 70 7.99 5.29 5.31
N ARG A 71 8.31 4.25 4.51
CA ARG A 71 7.66 2.94 4.57
C ARG A 71 7.69 2.32 5.97
N HIS A 72 8.82 2.39 6.67
CA HIS A 72 8.96 1.91 8.03
C HIS A 72 7.95 2.56 9.00
N THR A 73 7.76 3.88 8.91
CA THR A 73 6.77 4.60 9.73
C THR A 73 5.34 4.17 9.41
N ARG A 74 5.02 3.93 8.13
CA ARG A 74 3.71 3.41 7.72
C ARG A 74 3.46 2.02 8.32
N SER A 75 4.44 1.12 8.26
CA SER A 75 4.33 -0.21 8.88
C SER A 75 4.07 -0.12 10.38
N LEU A 76 4.80 0.74 11.12
CA LEU A 76 4.58 0.92 12.55
C LEU A 76 3.16 1.42 12.88
N ILE A 77 2.64 2.38 12.09
CA ILE A 77 1.27 2.88 12.27
C ILE A 77 0.26 1.77 12.00
N THR A 78 0.42 1.01 10.91
CA THR A 78 -0.46 -0.11 10.58
C THR A 78 -0.48 -1.15 11.71
N ILE A 79 0.69 -1.57 12.21
CA ILE A 79 0.81 -2.52 13.33
C ILE A 79 0.09 -1.99 14.57
N ALA A 80 0.32 -0.72 14.95
CA ALA A 80 -0.32 -0.12 16.11
C ALA A 80 -1.86 -0.11 15.98
N MET A 81 -2.38 0.22 14.79
CA MET A 81 -3.81 0.19 14.53
C MET A 81 -4.39 -1.23 14.60
N LEU A 82 -3.70 -2.22 14.01
CA LEU A 82 -4.16 -3.61 14.02
C LEU A 82 -4.17 -4.22 15.42
N ILE A 83 -3.18 -3.88 16.26
CA ILE A 83 -3.17 -4.23 17.69
C ILE A 83 -4.36 -3.57 18.40
N GLY A 84 -4.54 -2.26 18.24
CA GLY A 84 -5.62 -1.51 18.89
C GLY A 84 -7.03 -1.98 18.50
N MET A 85 -7.18 -2.55 17.29
CA MET A 85 -8.45 -3.07 16.77
C MET A 85 -8.64 -4.59 16.97
N ASN A 86 -7.71 -5.27 17.63
CA ASN A 86 -7.71 -6.73 17.81
C ASN A 86 -7.85 -7.50 16.47
N ARG A 87 -7.03 -7.14 15.47
CA ARG A 87 -7.03 -7.78 14.14
C ARG A 87 -5.84 -8.73 13.97
N GLU A 88 -5.81 -9.78 14.78
CA GLU A 88 -4.67 -10.72 14.84
C GLU A 88 -4.30 -11.36 13.50
N GLY A 89 -5.30 -11.76 12.70
CA GLY A 89 -5.07 -12.36 11.38
C GLY A 89 -4.32 -11.44 10.43
N GLU A 90 -4.73 -10.18 10.38
CA GLU A 90 -4.08 -9.15 9.55
C GLU A 90 -2.73 -8.71 10.16
N LEU A 91 -2.66 -8.62 11.49
CA LEU A 91 -1.42 -8.28 12.20
C LEU A 91 -0.28 -9.24 11.84
N ARG A 92 -0.58 -10.54 11.74
CA ARG A 92 0.41 -11.55 11.33
C ARG A 92 1.01 -11.28 9.95
N LEU A 93 0.29 -10.61 9.06
CA LEU A 93 0.80 -10.27 7.72
C LEU A 93 1.83 -9.13 7.75
N HIS A 94 1.86 -8.34 8.82
CA HIS A 94 2.70 -7.15 8.95
C HIS A 94 3.89 -7.31 9.91
N LEU A 95 4.10 -8.51 10.45
CA LEU A 95 5.20 -8.88 11.35
C LEU A 95 6.17 -9.83 10.65
#